data_AF-A0A9D4SDH5-F1
#
_entry.id   AF-A0A9D4SDH5-F1
#
_cell.length_a   1.000
_cell.length_b   1.000
_cell.length_c   1.000
_cell.angle_alpha   90.00
_cell.angle_beta   90.00
_cell.angle_gamma   90.00
#
_symmetry.space_group_name_H-M   'P 1'
#
loop_
_entity.id
_entity.type
_entity.pdbx_description
1 polymer ?
#
loop_
_entity_poly.entity_id
_entity_poly.type
_entity_poly.pdbx_seq_one_letter_code
_entity_poly.pdbx_strand_id
1 'polypeptide(L)'
;MLYQMHKLCYRQIYEIVNESNSHDYRLKRIIEFSLFIMWILRIIMALFSFLIDYNNYWLYDPHSQFIYNLNEKLYVYYSTKALLTLFVIMVALYIVFIHRTDSIVYKIFDDFIVINSQQIQQCYHPMAIIENKLQLATFELKNLSHLTVRTRSMIALTLTGMDHFNYVAHILTFIFLLPILYFYYFNTIIHLDHWYQKLISWIDLPTVIFMFFITERLFLIGITFIAINAISSKIQLEPIERFLFKMANEKHYMIIRKCQLNHAVDWRLAKILKLHTLHCRNNMIIFRKFWGRLVLLWIAFGIPLTASILFILIIKNPTWIEQFCFTAILIVHSAVIIQAHLILARQTNQLHRPKYHLTRIIPNITCIKLKIRYDDWHHRLVCGNQQKYGSTIPIIGTITRQLVFEMITIYVGFLLFLFQYLRDIYQ
;
A
#
# COMPACT_ATOMS: atom_id res chain seq x y z
N MET A 1 26.84 4.68 -0.94
CA MET A 1 25.59 4.89 -1.68
C MET A 1 24.89 3.57 -2.03
N LEU A 2 25.56 2.63 -2.73
CA LEU A 2 25.01 1.30 -3.08
C LEU A 2 24.48 0.46 -1.89
N TYR A 3 25.22 0.42 -0.77
CA TYR A 3 24.76 -0.28 0.45
C TYR A 3 23.50 0.34 1.09
N GLN A 4 23.29 1.65 0.90
CA GLN A 4 22.10 2.35 1.38
C GLN A 4 20.87 2.11 0.50
N MET A 5 21.07 1.70 -0.77
CA MET A 5 19.98 1.35 -1.68
C MET A 5 19.42 -0.07 -1.44
N HIS A 6 20.19 -0.97 -0.84
CA HIS A 6 19.75 -2.35 -0.53
C HIS A 6 18.76 -2.46 0.64
N LYS A 7 18.45 -1.36 1.32
CA LYS A 7 17.56 -1.31 2.49
C LYS A 7 16.53 -0.18 2.35
N LEU A 8 15.93 -0.06 1.17
CA LEU A 8 15.00 1.01 0.83
C LEU A 8 13.84 1.09 1.81
N CYS A 9 13.17 -0.03 2.11
CA CYS A 9 12.03 -0.02 3.03
C CYS A 9 12.44 0.22 4.47
N TYR A 10 13.51 -0.43 4.93
CA TYR A 10 14.06 -0.18 6.27
C TYR A 10 14.39 1.31 6.47
N ARG A 11 15.15 1.91 5.55
CA ARG A 11 15.57 3.30 5.66
C ARG A 11 14.40 4.27 5.60
N GLN A 12 13.44 4.05 4.70
CA GLN A 12 12.27 4.91 4.58
C GLN A 12 11.43 4.91 5.85
N ILE A 13 11.17 3.74 6.43
CA ILE A 13 10.40 3.64 7.67
C ILE A 13 11.20 4.22 8.85
N TYR A 14 12.51 3.98 8.89
CA TYR A 14 13.38 4.60 9.89
C TYR A 14 13.34 6.13 9.82
N GLU A 15 13.48 6.72 8.62
CA GLU A 15 13.40 8.18 8.41
C GLU A 15 12.02 8.71 8.86
N ILE A 16 10.92 8.02 8.52
CA ILE A 16 9.57 8.43 8.90
C ILE A 16 9.37 8.38 10.43
N VAL A 17 9.80 7.32 11.09
CA VAL A 17 9.48 7.12 12.51
C VAL A 17 10.48 7.82 13.41
N ASN A 18 11.78 7.61 13.17
CA ASN A 18 12.83 8.03 14.08
C ASN A 18 13.38 9.43 13.74
N GLU A 19 13.28 9.87 12.48
CA GLU A 19 13.78 11.17 12.04
C GLU A 19 12.68 12.20 11.76
N SER A 20 11.40 11.90 11.95
CA SER A 20 10.32 12.86 11.63
C SER A 20 10.40 14.22 12.35
N ASN A 21 11.07 14.25 13.50
CA ASN A 21 11.31 15.49 14.25
C ASN A 21 12.62 16.18 13.89
N SER A 22 13.49 15.56 13.09
CA SER A 22 14.73 16.19 12.66
C SER A 22 14.43 17.34 11.70
N HIS A 23 15.23 18.41 11.80
CA HIS A 23 15.12 19.55 10.90
C HIS A 23 15.29 19.12 9.44
N ASP A 24 16.28 18.27 9.17
CA ASP A 24 16.63 17.83 7.81
C ASP A 24 15.51 17.03 7.15
N TYR A 25 14.84 16.15 7.91
CA TYR A 25 13.69 15.41 7.41
C TYR A 25 12.56 16.37 7.04
N ARG A 26 12.22 17.31 7.92
CA ARG A 26 11.14 18.29 7.68
C ARG A 26 11.45 19.19 6.48
N LEU A 27 12.68 19.71 6.40
CA LEU A 27 13.12 20.52 5.28
C LEU A 27 13.01 19.75 3.96
N LYS A 28 13.49 18.51 3.92
CA LYS A 28 13.36 17.63 2.75
C LYS A 28 11.91 17.46 2.32
N ARG A 29 10.98 17.21 3.26
CA ARG A 29 9.55 17.06 2.93
C ARG A 29 8.90 18.37 2.50
N ILE A 30 9.27 19.50 3.08
CA ILE A 30 8.80 20.82 2.65
C ILE A 30 9.22 21.09 1.21
N ILE A 31 10.48 20.82 0.85
CA ILE A 31 10.98 20.97 -0.52
C ILE A 31 10.19 20.07 -1.48
N GLU A 32 10.01 18.79 -1.13
CA GLU A 32 9.20 17.86 -1.93
C GLU A 32 7.78 18.41 -2.16
N PHE A 33 7.10 18.88 -1.11
CA PHE A 33 5.76 19.47 -1.20
C PHE A 33 5.71 20.73 -2.04
N SER A 34 6.64 21.65 -1.84
CA SER A 34 6.71 22.91 -2.59
C SER A 34 6.86 22.67 -4.09
N LEU A 35 7.63 21.63 -4.49
CA LEU A 35 7.73 21.24 -5.90
C LEU A 35 6.37 20.78 -6.45
N PHE A 36 5.62 19.95 -5.73
CA PHE A 36 4.27 19.52 -6.17
C PHE A 36 3.31 20.71 -6.28
N ILE A 37 3.32 21.63 -5.31
CA ILE A 37 2.48 22.83 -5.34
C ILE A 37 2.82 23.71 -6.55
N MET A 38 4.11 23.94 -6.79
CA MET A 38 4.58 24.71 -7.94
C MET A 38 4.09 24.12 -9.27
N TRP A 39 4.21 22.80 -9.44
CA TRP A 39 3.73 22.09 -10.64
C TRP A 39 2.20 22.14 -10.80
N ILE A 40 1.46 21.99 -9.71
CA ILE A 40 -0.01 22.13 -9.70
C ILE A 40 -0.42 23.53 -10.16
N LEU A 41 0.16 24.58 -9.55
CA LEU A 41 -0.14 25.97 -9.91
C LEU A 41 0.20 26.26 -11.36
N ARG A 42 1.34 25.76 -11.84
CA ARG A 42 1.78 25.92 -13.22
C ARG A 42 0.80 25.30 -14.23
N ILE A 43 0.34 24.07 -13.99
CA ILE A 43 -0.65 23.41 -14.86
C ILE A 43 -2.00 24.15 -14.81
N ILE A 44 -2.42 24.63 -13.63
CA ILE A 44 -3.65 25.44 -13.50
C ILE A 44 -3.53 26.74 -14.31
N MET A 45 -2.39 27.44 -14.20
CA MET A 45 -2.15 28.68 -14.95
C MET A 45 -2.13 28.42 -16.46
N ALA A 46 -1.51 27.33 -16.92
CA ALA A 46 -1.52 26.93 -18.32
C ALA A 46 -2.93 26.60 -18.83
N LEU A 47 -3.70 25.82 -18.07
CA LEU A 47 -5.09 25.51 -18.39
C LEU A 47 -5.98 26.77 -18.45
N PHE A 48 -5.86 27.66 -17.47
CA PHE A 48 -6.63 28.90 -17.41
C PHE A 48 -6.27 29.83 -18.59
N SER A 49 -4.98 29.94 -18.88
CA SER A 49 -4.45 30.66 -20.03
C SER A 49 -4.98 30.12 -21.37
N PHE A 50 -5.03 28.79 -21.54
CA PHE A 50 -5.58 28.14 -22.73
C PHE A 50 -7.09 28.31 -22.87
N LEU A 51 -7.85 28.27 -21.78
CA LEU A 51 -9.32 28.30 -21.83
C LEU A 51 -9.91 29.70 -22.02
N ILE A 52 -9.17 30.76 -21.67
CA ILE A 52 -9.69 32.14 -21.64
C ILE A 52 -9.14 32.97 -22.81
N ASP A 53 -8.16 32.45 -23.57
CA ASP A 53 -7.50 33.15 -24.70
C ASP A 53 -6.94 34.54 -24.35
N TYR A 54 -6.82 34.88 -23.07
CA TYR A 54 -6.46 36.23 -22.61
C TYR A 54 -4.95 36.42 -22.46
N ASN A 55 -4.19 35.34 -22.33
CA ASN A 55 -2.74 35.37 -22.25
C ASN A 55 -2.22 34.04 -22.80
N ASN A 56 -1.31 34.07 -23.77
CA ASN A 56 -0.71 32.88 -24.40
C ASN A 56 0.34 32.19 -23.50
N TYR A 57 0.23 32.30 -22.18
CA TYR A 57 1.14 31.69 -21.21
C TYR A 57 1.34 30.18 -21.45
N TRP A 58 0.28 29.45 -21.84
CA TRP A 58 0.33 28.03 -22.15
C TRP A 58 1.26 27.67 -23.32
N LEU A 59 1.51 28.60 -24.25
CA LEU A 59 2.48 28.43 -25.36
C LEU A 59 3.91 28.64 -24.89
N TYR A 60 4.11 29.46 -23.86
CA TYR A 60 5.43 29.76 -23.32
C TYR A 60 5.90 28.75 -22.28
N ASP A 61 4.97 28.01 -21.69
CA ASP A 61 5.25 26.96 -20.73
C ASP A 61 5.70 25.66 -21.42
N PRO A 62 6.96 25.19 -21.23
CA PRO A 62 7.47 24.05 -21.99
C PRO A 62 6.69 22.75 -21.77
N HIS A 63 6.20 22.50 -20.55
CA HIS A 63 5.41 21.32 -20.25
C HIS A 63 4.01 21.37 -20.90
N SER A 64 3.36 22.52 -20.85
CA SER A 64 2.09 22.75 -21.54
C SER A 64 2.24 22.61 -23.05
N GLN A 65 3.24 23.25 -23.64
CA GLN A 65 3.54 23.16 -25.07
C GLN A 65 3.82 21.72 -25.48
N PHE A 66 4.51 20.97 -24.64
CA PHE A 66 4.75 19.55 -24.83
C PHE A 66 3.46 18.71 -24.81
N ILE A 67 2.56 18.92 -23.85
CA ILE A 67 1.28 18.21 -23.81
C ILE A 67 0.45 18.56 -25.05
N TYR A 68 0.50 19.82 -25.48
CA TYR A 68 -0.18 20.29 -26.67
C TYR A 68 0.38 19.63 -27.93
N ASN A 69 1.72 19.58 -28.06
CA ASN A 69 2.40 18.96 -29.20
C ASN A 69 2.20 17.44 -29.25
N LEU A 70 2.01 16.77 -28.12
CA LEU A 70 1.61 15.36 -28.08
C LEU A 70 0.28 15.15 -28.82
N ASN A 71 -0.73 15.92 -28.45
CA ASN A 71 -2.04 15.87 -29.08
C ASN A 71 -2.86 17.11 -28.69
N GLU A 72 -2.92 18.07 -29.60
CA GLU A 72 -3.66 19.33 -29.43
C GLU A 72 -5.11 19.10 -29.02
N LYS A 73 -5.77 18.12 -29.66
CA LYS A 73 -7.18 17.79 -29.39
C LYS A 73 -7.41 17.21 -28.00
N LEU A 74 -6.36 16.76 -27.32
CA LEU A 74 -6.41 16.16 -25.98
C LEU A 74 -5.71 17.01 -24.92
N TYR A 75 -5.23 18.20 -25.26
CA TYR A 75 -4.46 19.06 -24.37
C TYR A 75 -5.12 19.27 -23.00
N VAL A 76 -6.35 19.79 -22.98
CA VAL A 76 -7.10 20.08 -21.74
C VAL A 76 -7.24 18.82 -20.88
N TYR A 77 -7.49 17.70 -21.54
CA TYR A 77 -7.70 16.43 -20.89
C TYR A 77 -6.42 15.89 -20.24
N TYR A 78 -5.30 15.87 -20.97
CA TYR A 78 -4.01 15.42 -20.46
C TYR A 78 -3.50 16.32 -19.33
N SER A 79 -3.66 17.63 -19.47
CA SER A 79 -3.33 18.61 -18.43
C SER A 79 -4.19 18.41 -17.17
N THR A 80 -5.50 18.19 -17.33
CA THR A 80 -6.41 17.89 -16.19
C THR A 80 -6.03 16.58 -15.50
N LYS A 81 -5.65 15.54 -16.25
CA LYS A 81 -5.15 14.28 -15.69
C LYS A 81 -3.85 14.43 -14.94
N ALA A 82 -2.90 15.17 -15.49
CA ALA A 82 -1.64 15.46 -14.84
C ALA A 82 -1.89 16.18 -13.51
N LEU A 83 -2.76 17.20 -13.53
CA LEU A 83 -3.19 17.94 -12.33
C LEU A 83 -3.80 17.02 -11.26
N LEU A 84 -4.75 16.16 -11.65
CA LEU A 84 -5.39 15.20 -10.74
C LEU A 84 -4.38 14.22 -10.13
N THR A 85 -3.47 13.72 -10.97
CA THR A 85 -2.43 12.77 -10.56
C THR A 85 -1.47 13.41 -9.57
N LEU A 86 -1.00 14.64 -9.83
CA LEU A 86 -0.15 15.38 -8.91
C LEU A 86 -0.86 15.66 -7.58
N PHE A 87 -2.14 16.01 -7.62
CA PHE A 87 -2.93 16.21 -6.41
C PHE A 87 -3.04 14.93 -5.58
N VAL A 88 -3.32 13.79 -6.22
CA VAL A 88 -3.34 12.46 -5.59
C VAL A 88 -2.01 12.13 -4.93
N ILE A 89 -0.89 12.34 -5.65
CA ILE A 89 0.46 12.09 -5.11
C ILE A 89 0.73 13.00 -3.93
N MET A 90 0.38 14.29 -4.01
CA MET A 90 0.56 15.25 -2.92
C MET A 90 -0.24 14.85 -1.67
N VAL A 91 -1.49 14.41 -1.82
CA VAL A 91 -2.29 13.92 -0.69
C VAL A 91 -1.71 12.62 -0.13
N ALA A 92 -1.26 11.70 -0.98
CA ALA A 92 -0.60 10.47 -0.54
C ALA A 92 0.70 10.76 0.23
N LEU A 93 1.52 11.68 -0.27
CA LEU A 93 2.71 12.19 0.42
C LEU A 93 2.36 12.75 1.79
N TYR A 94 1.28 13.52 1.88
CA TYR A 94 0.86 14.16 3.12
C TYR A 94 0.48 13.09 4.14
N ILE A 95 -0.33 12.13 3.72
CA ILE A 95 -0.76 11.02 4.57
C ILE A 95 0.44 10.19 5.02
N VAL A 96 1.37 9.84 4.12
CA VAL A 96 2.47 8.89 4.39
C VAL A 96 3.66 9.51 5.12
N PHE A 97 4.00 10.78 4.87
CA PHE A 97 5.23 11.37 5.39
C PHE A 97 4.99 12.49 6.42
N ILE A 98 3.80 13.09 6.46
CA ILE A 98 3.55 14.28 7.31
C ILE A 98 2.48 13.99 8.37
N HIS A 99 1.40 13.30 8.01
CA HIS A 99 0.25 13.16 8.87
C HIS A 99 0.46 12.11 9.98
N ARG A 100 0.62 12.58 11.23
CA ARG A 100 0.64 11.75 12.45
C ARG A 100 1.63 10.58 12.37
N THR A 101 2.90 10.91 12.16
CA THR A 101 4.02 9.95 12.19
C THR A 101 4.16 9.24 13.54
N ASP A 102 3.61 9.82 14.61
CA ASP A 102 3.51 9.27 15.97
C ASP A 102 2.40 8.21 16.15
N SER A 103 1.60 7.95 15.10
CA SER A 103 0.48 7.04 15.19
C SER A 103 0.92 5.60 15.48
N ILE A 104 0.03 4.83 16.12
CA ILE A 104 0.26 3.42 16.41
C ILE A 104 0.56 2.58 15.15
N VAL A 105 0.14 3.05 13.98
CA VAL A 105 0.41 2.41 12.69
C VAL A 105 1.91 2.40 12.40
N TYR A 106 2.55 3.57 12.50
CA TYR A 106 3.98 3.68 12.31
C TYR A 106 4.78 2.96 13.39
N LYS A 107 4.31 2.96 14.65
CA LYS A 107 4.95 2.18 15.72
C LYS A 107 4.93 0.67 15.46
N ILE A 108 3.84 0.15 14.92
CA ILE A 108 3.74 -1.27 14.53
C ILE A 108 4.71 -1.58 13.37
N PHE A 109 4.86 -0.65 12.43
CA PHE A 109 5.80 -0.83 11.32
C PHE A 109 7.27 -0.67 11.73
N ASP A 110 7.56 0.25 12.65
CA ASP A 110 8.88 0.37 13.28
C ASP A 110 9.28 -0.93 13.97
N ASP A 111 8.37 -1.53 14.76
CA ASP A 111 8.61 -2.84 15.36
C ASP A 111 8.88 -3.93 14.31
N PHE A 112 8.02 -4.03 13.28
CA PHE A 112 8.13 -5.09 12.27
C PHE A 112 9.36 -4.97 11.37
N ILE A 113 9.74 -3.73 11.03
CA ILE A 113 10.72 -3.45 9.98
C ILE A 113 12.03 -3.02 10.63
N VAL A 114 12.02 -1.95 11.41
CA VAL A 114 13.23 -1.32 11.93
C VAL A 114 13.82 -2.15 13.06
N ILE A 115 13.08 -2.33 14.15
CA ILE A 115 13.56 -3.02 15.35
C ILE A 115 13.90 -4.48 15.03
N ASN A 116 13.02 -5.17 14.30
CA ASN A 116 13.26 -6.57 13.92
C ASN A 116 14.52 -6.73 13.05
N SER A 117 14.76 -5.82 12.10
CA SER A 117 15.96 -5.86 11.25
C SER A 117 17.24 -5.54 12.04
N GLN A 118 17.18 -4.59 12.97
CA GLN A 118 18.31 -4.24 13.84
C GLN A 118 18.68 -5.40 14.76
N GLN A 119 17.68 -6.05 15.36
CA GLN A 119 17.91 -7.21 16.24
C GLN A 119 18.50 -8.40 15.47
N ILE A 120 18.05 -8.66 14.25
CA ILE A 120 18.62 -9.73 13.41
C ILE A 120 20.04 -9.40 12.99
N GLN A 121 20.33 -8.13 12.67
CA GLN A 121 21.70 -7.68 12.39
C GLN A 121 22.64 -7.93 13.58
N GLN A 122 22.15 -7.72 14.81
CA GLN A 122 22.92 -8.00 16.01
C GLN A 122 23.28 -9.48 16.16
N CYS A 123 22.45 -10.40 15.65
CA CYS A 123 22.71 -11.84 15.66
C CYS A 123 23.81 -12.29 14.68
N TYR A 124 24.19 -11.46 13.71
CA TYR A 124 25.29 -11.76 12.78
C TYR A 124 26.67 -11.37 13.31
N HIS A 125 26.77 -10.77 14.51
CA HIS A 125 28.05 -10.47 15.12
C HIS A 125 28.70 -11.71 15.77
N PRO A 126 30.04 -11.76 15.92
CA PRO A 126 30.73 -12.84 16.61
C PRO A 126 30.22 -13.03 18.05
N MET A 127 30.18 -14.29 18.52
CA MET A 127 29.60 -14.68 19.81
C MET A 127 30.18 -13.91 21.02
N ALA A 128 31.46 -13.53 20.96
CA ALA A 128 32.14 -12.75 21.99
C ALA A 128 31.57 -11.32 22.18
N ILE A 129 30.98 -10.71 21.15
CA ILE A 129 30.32 -9.39 21.23
C ILE A 129 28.86 -9.55 21.68
N ILE A 130 28.28 -10.70 21.38
CA ILE A 130 26.89 -11.06 21.66
C ILE A 130 26.67 -11.25 23.17
N GLU A 131 27.58 -11.92 23.90
CA GLU A 131 27.45 -12.13 25.35
C GLU A 131 27.39 -10.83 26.17
N ASN A 132 28.21 -9.83 25.82
CA ASN A 132 28.20 -8.51 26.48
C ASN A 132 26.94 -7.68 26.16
N LYS A 133 26.28 -7.93 25.02
CA LYS A 133 25.04 -7.21 24.62
C LYS A 133 23.75 -7.94 25.02
N LEU A 134 23.78 -9.27 25.17
CA LEU A 134 22.63 -10.09 25.57
C LEU A 134 22.17 -9.83 27.00
N GLN A 135 23.07 -9.41 27.89
CA GLN A 135 22.69 -9.04 29.27
C GLN A 135 21.86 -7.74 29.34
N LEU A 136 21.84 -6.93 28.27
CA LEU A 136 21.16 -5.62 28.22
C LEU A 136 19.98 -5.55 27.24
N ALA A 137 19.91 -6.42 26.23
CA ALA A 137 18.85 -6.41 25.24
C ALA A 137 17.82 -7.53 25.49
N THR A 138 16.72 -7.21 26.16
CA THR A 138 15.51 -8.04 26.06
C THR A 138 15.08 -8.03 24.58
N PHE A 139 15.18 -9.18 23.90
CA PHE A 139 14.81 -9.36 22.49
C PHE A 139 13.29 -9.33 22.28
N GLU A 140 12.58 -8.40 22.90
CA GLU A 140 11.14 -8.24 22.78
C GLU A 140 10.82 -7.06 21.85
N LEU A 141 9.89 -7.27 20.92
CA LEU A 141 9.29 -6.17 20.17
C LEU A 141 8.38 -5.38 21.10
N LYS A 142 8.44 -4.03 21.08
CA LYS A 142 7.74 -3.19 22.06
C LYS A 142 6.22 -3.39 22.03
N ASN A 143 5.61 -3.39 20.85
CA ASN A 143 4.16 -3.54 20.69
C ASN A 143 3.74 -4.96 20.27
N LEU A 144 4.71 -5.83 19.96
CA LEU A 144 4.50 -7.17 19.40
C LEU A 144 5.31 -8.26 20.12
N SER A 145 5.49 -8.13 21.43
CA SER A 145 6.28 -9.05 22.27
C SER A 145 5.82 -10.51 22.21
N HIS A 146 4.57 -10.75 21.79
CA HIS A 146 4.00 -12.10 21.66
C HIS A 146 4.45 -12.85 20.40
N LEU A 147 5.17 -12.22 19.47
CA LEU A 147 5.60 -12.86 18.24
C LEU A 147 6.74 -13.86 18.49
N THR A 148 6.58 -15.07 17.96
CA THR A 148 7.62 -16.10 18.05
C THR A 148 8.85 -15.74 17.21
N VAL A 149 10.02 -16.25 17.59
CA VAL A 149 11.28 -16.08 16.83
C VAL A 149 11.11 -16.51 15.37
N ARG A 150 10.42 -17.63 15.13
CA ARG A 150 10.08 -18.11 13.78
C ARG A 150 9.23 -17.10 12.97
N THR A 151 8.29 -16.42 13.62
CA THR A 151 7.47 -15.40 12.95
C THR A 151 8.33 -14.20 12.55
N ARG A 152 9.20 -13.77 13.46
CA ARG A 152 10.11 -12.64 13.26
C ARG A 152 11.12 -12.91 12.15
N SER A 153 11.67 -14.12 12.08
CA SER A 153 12.59 -14.51 10.99
C SER A 153 11.90 -14.55 9.64
N MET A 154 10.67 -15.08 9.56
CA MET A 154 9.89 -15.08 8.30
C MET A 154 9.54 -13.67 7.82
N ILE A 155 9.20 -12.75 8.74
CA ILE A 155 8.96 -11.34 8.41
C ILE A 155 10.23 -10.71 7.87
N ALA A 156 11.36 -10.92 8.54
CA ALA A 156 12.65 -10.37 8.09
C ALA A 156 13.08 -10.93 6.74
N LEU A 157 12.95 -12.24 6.51
CA LEU A 157 13.25 -12.86 5.21
C LEU A 157 12.39 -12.25 4.10
N THR A 158 11.11 -12.01 4.38
CA THR A 158 10.23 -11.34 3.42
C THR A 158 10.68 -9.90 3.17
N LEU A 159 11.00 -9.14 4.22
CA LEU A 159 11.48 -7.76 4.08
C LEU A 159 12.75 -7.70 3.25
N THR A 160 13.71 -8.59 3.49
CA THR A 160 14.93 -8.68 2.68
C THR A 160 14.61 -8.98 1.22
N GLY A 161 13.70 -9.93 0.95
CA GLY A 161 13.25 -10.23 -0.41
C GLY A 161 12.55 -9.05 -1.08
N MET A 162 11.72 -8.31 -0.35
CA MET A 162 11.04 -7.10 -0.84
C MET A 162 12.01 -5.96 -1.09
N ASP A 163 13.00 -5.76 -0.21
CA ASP A 163 14.05 -4.76 -0.41
C ASP A 163 14.88 -5.06 -1.67
N HIS A 164 15.21 -6.34 -1.93
CA HIS A 164 15.88 -6.74 -3.17
C HIS A 164 14.99 -6.51 -4.40
N PHE A 165 13.72 -6.88 -4.32
CA PHE A 165 12.77 -6.63 -5.41
C PHE A 165 12.64 -5.13 -5.70
N ASN A 166 12.45 -4.31 -4.67
CA ASN A 166 12.34 -2.86 -4.78
C ASN A 166 13.62 -2.23 -5.34
N TYR A 167 14.79 -2.72 -4.93
CA TYR A 167 16.07 -2.28 -5.47
C TYR A 167 16.21 -2.58 -6.97
N VAL A 168 15.87 -3.80 -7.38
CA VAL A 168 15.90 -4.18 -8.81
C VAL A 168 14.87 -3.39 -9.60
N ALA A 169 13.65 -3.24 -9.09
CA ALA A 169 12.60 -2.44 -9.72
C ALA A 169 13.05 -0.98 -9.91
N HIS A 170 13.70 -0.40 -8.90
CA HIS A 170 14.23 0.96 -8.97
C HIS A 170 15.34 1.11 -10.02
N ILE A 171 16.28 0.16 -10.07
CA ILE A 171 17.34 0.16 -11.09
C ILE A 171 16.77 0.00 -12.49
N LEU A 172 15.85 -0.95 -12.70
CA LEU A 172 15.21 -1.13 -14.00
C LEU A 172 14.47 0.14 -14.41
N THR A 173 13.73 0.74 -13.48
CA THR A 173 13.03 1.99 -13.74
C THR A 173 13.99 3.12 -14.08
N PHE A 174 15.11 3.25 -13.36
CA PHE A 174 16.17 4.22 -13.69
C PHE A 174 16.73 3.99 -15.10
N ILE A 175 17.09 2.74 -15.43
CA ILE A 175 17.69 2.36 -16.72
C ILE A 175 16.75 2.63 -17.89
N PHE A 176 15.45 2.35 -17.74
CA PHE A 176 14.50 2.52 -18.85
C PHE A 176 13.91 3.93 -18.93
N LEU A 177 13.57 4.53 -17.79
CA LEU A 177 12.89 5.81 -17.76
C LEU A 177 13.83 6.97 -18.09
N LEU A 178 15.06 6.95 -17.57
CA LEU A 178 15.97 8.09 -17.72
C LEU A 178 16.36 8.34 -19.18
N PRO A 179 16.66 7.33 -20.01
CA PRO A 179 16.87 7.53 -21.44
C PRO A 179 15.61 7.98 -22.19
N ILE A 180 14.43 7.47 -21.84
CA ILE A 180 13.16 7.88 -22.46
C ILE A 180 12.87 9.34 -22.14
N LEU A 181 12.94 9.71 -20.87
CA LEU A 181 12.78 11.10 -20.43
C LEU A 181 13.84 11.97 -21.10
N TYR A 182 15.11 11.59 -21.06
CA TYR A 182 16.18 12.36 -21.68
C TYR A 182 15.97 12.56 -23.18
N PHE A 183 15.71 11.50 -23.94
CA PHE A 183 15.47 11.55 -25.38
C PHE A 183 14.28 12.45 -25.70
N TYR A 184 13.18 12.26 -24.97
CA TYR A 184 11.96 13.00 -25.19
C TYR A 184 12.11 14.49 -24.84
N TYR A 185 12.81 14.77 -23.76
CA TYR A 185 13.08 16.11 -23.30
C TYR A 185 14.05 16.85 -24.21
N PHE A 186 15.09 16.15 -24.68
CA PHE A 186 16.06 16.69 -25.64
C PHE A 186 15.41 17.04 -26.97
N ASN A 187 14.54 16.16 -27.50
CA ASN A 187 13.78 16.45 -28.71
C ASN A 187 12.85 17.65 -28.51
N THR A 188 12.21 17.77 -27.34
CA THR A 188 11.36 18.93 -27.03
C THR A 188 12.19 20.22 -26.96
N ILE A 189 13.34 20.21 -26.27
CA ILE A 189 14.22 21.38 -26.09
C ILE A 189 14.74 21.91 -27.43
N ILE A 190 15.12 21.02 -28.36
CA ILE A 190 15.67 21.43 -29.66
C ILE A 190 14.68 22.31 -30.43
N HIS A 191 13.40 22.00 -30.33
CA HIS A 191 12.32 22.69 -31.04
C HIS A 191 11.78 23.92 -30.32
N LEU A 192 12.33 24.30 -29.16
CA LEU A 192 11.95 25.54 -28.48
C LEU A 192 12.66 26.74 -29.13
N ASP A 193 11.88 27.74 -29.53
CA ASP A 193 12.38 28.92 -30.23
C ASP A 193 13.12 29.89 -29.29
N HIS A 194 12.72 29.94 -28.02
CA HIS A 194 13.25 30.92 -27.07
C HIS A 194 14.20 30.33 -26.03
N TRP A 195 15.28 31.07 -25.74
CA TRP A 195 16.32 30.65 -24.78
C TRP A 195 15.80 30.44 -23.35
N TYR A 196 14.82 31.24 -22.91
CA TYR A 196 14.25 31.10 -21.57
C TYR A 196 13.39 29.83 -21.44
N GLN A 197 12.72 29.39 -22.51
CA GLN A 197 12.00 28.12 -22.52
C GLN A 197 12.97 26.96 -22.35
N LYS A 198 14.12 27.01 -23.03
CA LYS A 198 15.21 26.03 -22.85
C LYS A 198 15.70 26.01 -21.42
N LEU A 199 15.92 27.18 -20.80
CA LEU A 199 16.36 27.28 -19.41
C LEU A 199 15.33 26.69 -18.43
N ILE A 200 14.05 27.06 -18.57
CA ILE A 200 12.95 26.49 -17.76
C ILE A 200 12.93 24.99 -17.95
N SER A 201 13.06 24.53 -19.19
CA SER A 201 13.09 23.12 -19.48
C SER A 201 14.23 22.41 -18.74
N TRP A 202 15.46 22.94 -18.76
CA TRP A 202 16.58 22.36 -18.02
C TRP A 202 16.35 22.25 -16.50
N ILE A 203 15.59 23.19 -15.92
CA ILE A 203 15.20 23.14 -14.50
C ILE A 203 14.12 22.08 -14.27
N ASP A 204 13.18 21.94 -15.20
CA ASP A 204 12.06 21.02 -15.09
C ASP A 204 12.48 19.56 -15.15
N LEU A 205 13.44 19.20 -16.01
CA LEU A 205 13.90 17.81 -16.16
C LEU A 205 14.27 17.14 -14.83
N PRO A 206 15.17 17.72 -13.99
CA PRO A 206 15.47 17.14 -12.69
C PRO A 206 14.27 17.14 -11.74
N THR A 207 13.34 18.11 -11.83
CA THR A 207 12.12 18.09 -11.00
C THR A 207 11.16 16.97 -11.39
N VAL A 208 10.96 16.70 -12.68
CA VAL A 208 10.13 15.60 -13.17
C VAL A 208 10.74 14.26 -12.76
N ILE A 209 12.06 14.09 -12.94
CA ILE A 209 12.80 12.92 -12.49
C ILE A 209 12.62 12.71 -10.98
N PHE A 210 12.74 13.78 -10.20
CA PHE A 210 12.56 13.73 -8.76
C PHE A 210 11.14 13.36 -8.34
N MET A 211 10.11 13.95 -8.96
CA MET A 211 8.70 13.61 -8.71
C MET A 211 8.37 12.17 -9.08
N PHE A 212 8.97 11.68 -10.16
CA PHE A 212 8.84 10.29 -10.55
C PHE A 212 9.37 9.37 -9.45
N PHE A 213 10.59 9.61 -8.94
CA PHE A 213 11.16 8.79 -7.86
C PHE A 213 10.35 8.86 -6.57
N ILE A 214 9.75 10.00 -6.27
CA ILE A 214 8.84 10.12 -5.13
C ILE A 214 7.61 9.22 -5.32
N THR A 215 7.02 9.24 -6.51
CA THR A 215 5.84 8.45 -6.85
C THR A 215 6.15 6.95 -6.79
N GLU A 216 7.28 6.55 -7.36
CA GLU A 216 7.79 5.19 -7.30
C GLU A 216 7.99 4.73 -5.85
N ARG A 217 8.63 5.56 -5.02
CA ARG A 217 8.83 5.25 -3.59
C ARG A 217 7.50 5.04 -2.87
N LEU A 218 6.51 5.91 -3.08
CA LEU A 218 5.18 5.74 -2.51
C LEU A 218 4.53 4.41 -2.93
N PHE A 219 4.68 4.04 -4.21
CA PHE A 219 4.16 2.79 -4.73
C PHE A 219 4.82 1.56 -4.10
N LEU A 220 6.15 1.54 -4.02
CA LEU A 220 6.93 0.44 -3.41
C LEU A 220 6.66 0.30 -1.91
N ILE A 221 6.47 1.42 -1.20
CA ILE A 221 6.02 1.45 0.19
C ILE A 221 4.65 0.76 0.30
N GLY A 222 3.69 1.12 -0.58
CA GLY A 222 2.37 0.50 -0.64
C GLY A 222 2.43 -1.02 -0.82
N ILE A 223 3.21 -1.52 -1.78
CA ILE A 223 3.40 -2.96 -2.04
C ILE A 223 3.98 -3.66 -0.80
N THR A 224 5.05 -3.11 -0.24
CA THR A 224 5.75 -3.69 0.90
C THR A 224 4.79 -3.82 2.09
N PHE A 225 3.97 -2.81 2.33
CA PHE A 225 2.98 -2.86 3.40
C PHE A 225 1.87 -3.88 3.18
N ILE A 226 1.35 -4.00 1.95
CA ILE A 226 0.38 -5.05 1.61
C ILE A 226 0.98 -6.43 1.86
N ALA A 227 2.24 -6.64 1.46
CA ALA A 227 2.96 -7.89 1.67
C ALA A 227 3.17 -8.21 3.16
N ILE A 228 3.68 -7.25 3.96
CA ILE A 228 3.87 -7.41 5.41
C ILE A 228 2.54 -7.74 6.09
N ASN A 229 1.48 -7.01 5.76
CA ASN A 229 0.17 -7.27 6.31
C ASN A 229 -0.27 -8.70 5.97
N ALA A 230 -0.19 -9.10 4.69
CA ALA A 230 -0.60 -10.43 4.22
C ALA A 230 0.11 -11.56 4.97
N ILE A 231 1.41 -11.38 5.20
CA ILE A 231 2.26 -12.36 5.85
C ILE A 231 2.03 -12.37 7.35
N SER A 232 1.92 -11.19 7.97
CA SER A 232 1.59 -11.04 9.38
C SER A 232 0.25 -11.70 9.70
N SER A 233 -0.80 -11.45 8.91
CA SER A 233 -2.09 -12.10 9.11
C SER A 233 -2.00 -13.61 8.91
N LYS A 234 -1.27 -14.09 7.90
CA LYS A 234 -1.10 -15.53 7.67
C LYS A 234 -0.39 -16.18 8.86
N ILE A 235 0.74 -15.64 9.31
CA ILE A 235 1.53 -16.23 10.39
C ILE A 235 0.81 -16.14 11.74
N GLN A 236 0.08 -15.05 12.01
CA GLN A 236 -0.59 -14.86 13.30
C GLN A 236 -1.93 -15.58 13.39
N LEU A 237 -2.74 -15.60 12.33
CA LEU A 237 -4.10 -16.16 12.36
C LEU A 237 -4.16 -17.65 12.07
N GLU A 238 -3.29 -18.16 11.20
CA GLU A 238 -3.32 -19.57 10.81
C GLU A 238 -3.05 -20.53 11.99
N PRO A 239 -2.12 -20.25 12.93
CA PRO A 239 -1.97 -21.08 14.13
C PRO A 239 -3.20 -21.06 15.04
N ILE A 240 -3.88 -19.92 15.15
CA ILE A 240 -5.12 -19.78 15.92
C ILE A 240 -6.21 -20.66 15.31
N GLU A 241 -6.39 -20.57 13.99
CA GLU A 241 -7.35 -21.38 13.25
C GLU A 241 -7.06 -22.88 13.42
N ARG A 242 -5.80 -23.31 13.20
CA ARG A 242 -5.39 -24.71 13.37
C ARG A 242 -5.63 -25.22 14.78
N PHE A 243 -5.34 -24.42 15.80
CA PHE A 243 -5.60 -24.80 17.19
C PHE A 243 -7.10 -25.01 17.44
N LEU A 244 -7.93 -24.05 17.01
CA LEU A 244 -9.39 -24.14 17.20
C LEU A 244 -9.97 -25.32 16.41
N PHE A 245 -9.50 -25.56 15.18
CA PHE A 245 -9.89 -26.71 14.39
C PHE A 245 -9.56 -28.03 15.09
N LYS A 246 -8.33 -28.16 15.61
CA LYS A 246 -7.90 -29.35 16.36
C LYS A 246 -8.79 -29.59 17.58
N MET A 247 -9.04 -28.54 18.36
CA MET A 247 -9.95 -28.64 19.51
C MET A 247 -11.40 -28.97 19.14
N ALA A 248 -11.91 -28.40 18.05
CA ALA A 248 -13.28 -28.63 17.61
C ALA A 248 -13.52 -30.08 17.16
N ASN A 249 -12.47 -30.78 16.71
CA ASN A 249 -12.55 -32.16 16.23
C ASN A 249 -12.14 -33.20 17.29
N GLU A 250 -11.24 -32.85 18.21
CA GLU A 250 -10.85 -33.72 19.31
C GLU A 250 -11.89 -33.68 20.45
N LYS A 251 -13.08 -34.28 20.23
CA LYS A 251 -14.13 -34.47 21.25
C LYS A 251 -13.57 -35.08 22.55
N HIS A 252 -12.57 -35.95 22.43
CA HIS A 252 -11.91 -36.63 23.55
C HIS A 252 -11.09 -35.70 24.47
N TYR A 253 -10.48 -34.61 23.97
CA TYR A 253 -9.66 -33.73 24.82
C TYR A 253 -10.47 -32.93 25.83
N MET A 254 -11.74 -32.60 25.53
CA MET A 254 -12.62 -31.85 26.43
C MET A 254 -13.43 -32.75 27.37
N ILE A 255 -13.72 -33.99 26.99
CA ILE A 255 -14.47 -34.95 27.82
C ILE A 255 -13.55 -35.68 28.82
N ILE A 256 -12.32 -36.03 28.43
CA ILE A 256 -11.40 -36.87 29.26
C ILE A 256 -10.77 -36.08 30.44
N ARG A 257 -10.76 -34.75 30.41
CA ARG A 257 -10.13 -33.91 31.47
C ARG A 257 -11.10 -33.38 32.54
N LYS A 258 -12.26 -34.01 32.71
CA LYS A 258 -13.35 -33.54 33.59
C LYS A 258 -12.96 -33.26 35.06
N CYS A 259 -11.82 -33.75 35.59
CA CYS A 259 -11.49 -33.54 37.01
C CYS A 259 -10.12 -32.94 37.39
N GLN A 260 -9.07 -32.87 36.54
CA GLN A 260 -7.74 -32.44 37.06
C GLN A 260 -6.88 -31.54 36.15
N LEU A 261 -7.29 -31.25 34.91
CA LEU A 261 -6.42 -30.54 33.95
C LEU A 261 -7.11 -29.39 33.19
N ASN A 262 -8.23 -28.90 33.73
CA ASN A 262 -9.04 -27.82 33.15
C ASN A 262 -8.26 -26.49 33.08
N HIS A 263 -7.43 -26.19 34.08
CA HIS A 263 -6.77 -24.89 34.18
C HIS A 263 -5.79 -24.59 33.04
N ALA A 264 -5.08 -25.61 32.53
CA ALA A 264 -4.12 -25.46 31.45
C ALA A 264 -4.78 -25.25 30.08
N VAL A 265 -5.93 -25.90 29.84
CA VAL A 265 -6.71 -25.73 28.60
C VAL A 265 -7.40 -24.37 28.60
N ASP A 266 -8.02 -24.00 29.72
CA ASP A 266 -8.65 -22.70 29.91
C ASP A 266 -7.65 -21.55 29.76
N TRP A 267 -6.43 -21.70 30.29
CA TRP A 267 -5.37 -20.72 30.10
C TRP A 267 -4.96 -20.58 28.63
N ARG A 268 -4.81 -21.69 27.90
CA ARG A 268 -4.50 -21.65 26.45
C ARG A 268 -5.62 -20.98 25.66
N LEU A 269 -6.87 -21.27 25.98
CA LEU A 269 -8.03 -20.63 25.36
C LEU A 269 -8.11 -19.15 25.66
N ALA A 270 -7.88 -18.75 26.91
CA ALA A 270 -7.81 -17.34 27.29
C ALA A 270 -6.68 -16.61 26.54
N LYS A 271 -5.52 -17.25 26.39
CA LYS A 271 -4.39 -16.71 25.62
C LYS A 271 -4.76 -16.53 24.14
N ILE A 272 -5.41 -17.50 23.51
CA ILE A 272 -5.81 -17.44 22.11
C ILE A 272 -6.86 -16.34 21.87
N LEU A 273 -7.87 -16.26 22.74
CA LEU A 273 -8.86 -15.18 22.69
C LEU A 273 -8.19 -13.80 22.78
N LYS A 274 -7.23 -13.65 23.71
CA LYS A 274 -6.46 -12.39 23.86
C LYS A 274 -5.66 -12.05 22.61
N LEU A 275 -4.96 -13.04 22.03
CA LEU A 275 -4.15 -12.86 20.81
C LEU A 275 -5.02 -12.47 19.60
N HIS A 276 -6.13 -13.18 19.38
CA HIS A 276 -7.05 -12.88 18.28
C HIS A 276 -7.68 -11.49 18.43
N THR A 277 -8.12 -11.15 19.63
CA THR A 277 -8.71 -9.83 19.93
C THR A 277 -7.71 -8.70 19.69
N LEU A 278 -6.45 -8.89 20.12
CA LEU A 278 -5.38 -7.93 19.88
C LEU A 278 -5.12 -7.75 18.38
N HIS A 279 -5.06 -8.84 17.62
CA HIS A 279 -4.85 -8.79 16.17
C HIS A 279 -6.03 -8.11 15.45
N CYS A 280 -7.28 -8.42 15.82
CA CYS A 280 -8.46 -7.73 15.30
C CYS A 280 -8.42 -6.23 15.56
N ARG A 281 -8.08 -5.83 16.80
CA ARG A 281 -7.96 -4.42 17.19
C ARG A 281 -6.86 -3.72 16.40
N ASN A 282 -5.69 -4.34 16.27
CA ASN A 282 -4.57 -3.76 15.53
C ASN A 282 -4.94 -3.57 14.05
N ASN A 283 -5.51 -4.59 13.40
CA ASN A 283 -5.96 -4.48 12.01
C ASN A 283 -7.03 -3.38 11.85
N MET A 284 -8.02 -3.32 12.74
CA MET A 284 -9.02 -2.25 12.69
C MET A 284 -8.40 -0.86 12.80
N ILE A 285 -7.45 -0.66 13.73
CA ILE A 285 -6.84 0.65 13.93
C ILE A 285 -5.95 1.02 12.75
N ILE A 286 -5.13 0.09 12.28
CA ILE A 286 -4.22 0.26 11.13
C ILE A 286 -5.01 0.63 9.88
N PHE A 287 -6.08 -0.11 9.58
CA PHE A 287 -6.89 0.16 8.40
C PHE A 287 -7.77 1.39 8.56
N ARG A 288 -8.52 1.55 9.66
CA ARG A 288 -9.42 2.69 9.80
C ARG A 288 -8.71 4.03 9.85
N LYS A 289 -7.53 4.10 10.49
CA LYS A 289 -6.84 5.39 10.68
C LYS A 289 -5.91 5.77 9.53
N PHE A 290 -5.34 4.79 8.83
CA PHE A 290 -4.30 5.05 7.85
C PHE A 290 -4.66 4.47 6.48
N TRP A 291 -4.67 3.14 6.35
CA TRP A 291 -4.78 2.50 5.04
C TRP A 291 -6.12 2.70 4.35
N GLY A 292 -7.20 2.71 5.11
CA GLY A 292 -8.53 2.91 4.58
C GLY A 292 -8.62 4.24 3.82
N ARG A 293 -7.93 5.29 4.27
CA ARG A 293 -7.89 6.58 3.56
C ARG A 293 -7.08 6.50 2.27
N LEU A 294 -5.93 5.83 2.30
CA LEU A 294 -5.11 5.61 1.09
C LEU A 294 -5.83 4.74 0.06
N VAL A 295 -6.47 3.66 0.51
CA VAL A 295 -7.27 2.77 -0.35
C VAL A 295 -8.50 3.51 -0.89
N LEU A 296 -9.19 4.31 -0.06
CA LEU A 296 -10.30 5.15 -0.53
C LEU A 296 -9.84 6.10 -1.63
N LEU A 297 -8.72 6.79 -1.42
CA LEU A 297 -8.13 7.68 -2.40
C LEU A 297 -7.80 6.90 -3.69
N TRP A 298 -7.17 5.74 -3.57
CA TRP A 298 -6.87 4.90 -4.73
C TRP A 298 -8.11 4.41 -5.48
N ILE A 299 -9.20 4.05 -4.79
CA ILE A 299 -10.46 3.66 -5.46
C ILE A 299 -11.12 4.88 -6.12
N ALA A 300 -11.20 6.00 -5.40
CA ALA A 300 -11.84 7.23 -5.85
C ALA A 300 -11.15 7.84 -7.07
N PHE A 301 -9.84 7.65 -7.23
CA PHE A 301 -9.08 8.16 -8.37
C PHE A 301 -8.76 7.08 -9.43
N GLY A 302 -8.51 5.84 -9.03
CA GLY A 302 -8.14 4.74 -9.92
C GLY A 302 -9.26 4.32 -10.87
N ILE A 303 -10.51 4.24 -10.37
CA ILE A 303 -11.65 3.90 -11.22
C ILE A 303 -11.91 5.00 -12.27
N PRO A 304 -12.01 6.30 -11.91
CA PRO A 304 -12.12 7.36 -12.91
C PRO A 304 -10.91 7.44 -13.85
N LEU A 305 -9.70 7.16 -13.38
CA LEU A 305 -8.52 7.11 -14.25
C LEU A 305 -8.67 6.01 -15.31
N THR A 306 -9.16 4.84 -14.92
CA THR A 306 -9.42 3.72 -15.83
C THR A 306 -10.50 4.05 -16.85
N ALA A 307 -11.64 4.58 -16.39
CA ALA A 307 -12.74 4.99 -17.27
C ALA A 307 -12.30 6.09 -18.25
N SER A 308 -11.51 7.05 -17.76
CA SER A 308 -11.03 8.14 -18.60
C SER A 308 -10.04 7.64 -19.67
N ILE A 309 -9.12 6.72 -19.36
CA ILE A 309 -8.24 6.09 -20.39
C ILE A 309 -9.10 5.42 -21.47
N LEU A 310 -10.15 4.70 -21.06
CA LEU A 310 -11.09 4.08 -21.99
C LEU A 310 -11.76 5.11 -22.90
N PHE A 311 -12.20 6.25 -22.37
CA PHE A 311 -12.77 7.33 -23.18
C PHE A 311 -11.80 7.90 -24.23
N ILE A 312 -10.49 7.96 -23.95
CA ILE A 312 -9.50 8.42 -24.95
C ILE A 312 -9.45 7.43 -26.11
N LEU A 313 -9.37 6.15 -25.78
CA LEU A 313 -9.30 5.08 -26.78
C LEU A 313 -10.52 5.15 -27.71
N ILE A 314 -11.69 5.48 -27.16
CA ILE A 314 -12.95 5.63 -27.93
C ILE A 314 -13.00 6.91 -28.77
N ILE A 315 -12.69 8.07 -28.19
CA ILE A 315 -13.08 9.35 -28.82
C ILE A 315 -12.01 9.88 -29.77
N LYS A 316 -10.73 9.56 -29.54
CA LYS A 316 -9.62 10.34 -30.11
C LYS A 316 -8.74 9.56 -31.08
N ASN A 317 -9.10 8.32 -31.41
CA ASN A 317 -8.36 7.44 -32.33
C ASN A 317 -6.84 7.53 -32.15
N PRO A 318 -6.32 7.17 -30.96
CA PRO A 318 -4.89 7.21 -30.71
C PRO A 318 -4.14 6.28 -31.68
N THR A 319 -2.86 6.55 -31.89
CA THR A 319 -1.97 5.71 -32.69
C THR A 319 -1.91 4.28 -32.12
N TRP A 320 -1.53 3.29 -32.95
CA TRP A 320 -1.45 1.89 -32.49
C TRP A 320 -0.51 1.70 -31.28
N ILE A 321 0.59 2.48 -31.22
CA ILE A 321 1.54 2.46 -30.10
C ILE A 321 0.86 2.97 -28.83
N GLU A 322 0.18 4.11 -28.91
CA GLU A 322 -0.56 4.68 -27.78
C GLU A 322 -1.67 3.73 -27.31
N GLN A 323 -2.41 3.10 -28.23
CA GLN A 323 -3.42 2.09 -27.91
C GLN A 323 -2.82 0.91 -27.14
N PHE A 324 -1.68 0.38 -27.62
CA PHE A 324 -0.97 -0.70 -26.94
C PHE A 324 -0.51 -0.28 -25.54
N CYS A 325 0.12 0.88 -25.41
CA CYS A 325 0.60 1.40 -24.14
C CYS A 325 -0.54 1.64 -23.14
N PHE A 326 -1.63 2.29 -23.56
CA PHE A 326 -2.79 2.52 -22.69
C PHE A 326 -3.46 1.22 -22.26
N THR A 327 -3.57 0.25 -23.17
CA THR A 327 -4.13 -1.07 -22.86
C THR A 327 -3.24 -1.83 -21.87
N ALA A 328 -1.92 -1.84 -22.08
CA ALA A 328 -0.97 -2.47 -21.17
C ALA A 328 -1.02 -1.82 -19.77
N ILE A 329 -1.05 -0.48 -19.69
CA ILE A 329 -1.19 0.25 -18.43
C ILE A 329 -2.50 -0.15 -17.72
N LEU A 330 -3.61 -0.21 -18.45
CA LEU A 330 -4.91 -0.55 -17.90
C LEU A 330 -4.94 -1.98 -17.35
N ILE A 331 -4.37 -2.95 -18.07
CA ILE A 331 -4.27 -4.35 -17.62
C ILE A 331 -3.40 -4.46 -16.37
N VAL A 332 -2.20 -3.89 -16.38
CA VAL A 332 -1.27 -3.93 -15.24
C VAL A 332 -1.87 -3.25 -14.02
N HIS A 333 -2.45 -2.06 -14.19
CA HIS A 333 -3.11 -1.31 -13.12
C HIS A 333 -4.26 -2.12 -12.50
N SER A 334 -5.14 -2.68 -13.34
CA SER A 334 -6.27 -3.49 -12.89
C SER A 334 -5.81 -4.74 -12.14
N ALA A 335 -4.80 -5.45 -12.66
CA ALA A 335 -4.24 -6.65 -12.04
C ALA A 335 -3.65 -6.36 -10.65
N VAL A 336 -2.86 -5.29 -10.52
CA VAL A 336 -2.28 -4.86 -9.24
C VAL A 336 -3.36 -4.51 -8.23
N ILE A 337 -4.38 -3.75 -8.66
CA ILE A 337 -5.50 -3.35 -7.78
C ILE A 337 -6.29 -4.57 -7.31
N ILE A 338 -6.70 -5.44 -8.22
CA ILE A 338 -7.47 -6.64 -7.89
C ILE A 338 -6.68 -7.53 -6.93
N GLN A 339 -5.38 -7.75 -7.22
CA GLN A 339 -4.52 -8.57 -6.37
C GLN A 339 -4.37 -7.97 -4.95
N ALA A 340 -4.16 -6.66 -4.85
CA ALA A 340 -4.09 -5.97 -3.56
C ALA A 340 -5.39 -6.16 -2.75
N HIS A 341 -6.56 -5.95 -3.37
CA HIS A 341 -7.84 -6.09 -2.69
C HIS A 341 -8.17 -7.54 -2.35
N LEU A 342 -7.78 -8.52 -3.18
CA LEU A 342 -7.91 -9.95 -2.88
C LEU A 342 -7.13 -10.35 -1.63
N ILE A 343 -5.91 -9.83 -1.47
CA ILE A 343 -5.11 -10.03 -0.27
C ILE A 343 -5.87 -9.52 0.95
N LEU A 344 -6.34 -8.26 0.92
CA LEU A 344 -7.09 -7.66 2.02
C LEU A 344 -8.39 -8.42 2.34
N ALA A 345 -9.14 -8.83 1.32
CA ALA A 345 -10.35 -9.65 1.48
C ALA A 345 -10.06 -11.01 2.11
N ARG A 346 -8.92 -11.64 1.76
CA ARG A 346 -8.47 -12.88 2.38
C ARG A 346 -8.18 -12.70 3.86
N GLN A 347 -7.57 -11.58 4.25
CA GLN A 347 -7.31 -11.27 5.67
C GLN A 347 -8.62 -11.11 6.45
N THR A 348 -9.56 -10.32 5.92
CA THR A 348 -10.90 -10.17 6.51
C THR A 348 -11.56 -11.53 6.68
N ASN A 349 -11.46 -12.43 5.70
CA ASN A 349 -12.02 -13.78 5.83
C ASN A 349 -11.31 -14.59 6.94
N GLN A 350 -9.97 -14.59 6.98
CA GLN A 350 -9.18 -15.29 8.00
C GLN A 350 -9.53 -14.85 9.42
N LEU A 351 -9.79 -13.55 9.64
CA LEU A 351 -10.20 -13.01 10.94
C LEU A 351 -11.52 -13.63 11.44
N HIS A 352 -12.42 -14.00 10.53
CA HIS A 352 -13.75 -14.51 10.87
C HIS A 352 -13.85 -16.04 10.83
N ARG A 353 -12.86 -16.75 10.28
CA ARG A 353 -12.84 -18.22 10.26
C ARG A 353 -13.01 -18.89 11.64
N PRO A 354 -12.47 -18.34 12.74
CA PRO A 354 -12.67 -18.94 14.07
C PRO A 354 -14.13 -19.27 14.40
N LYS A 355 -15.11 -18.48 13.92
CA LYS A 355 -16.54 -18.69 14.20
C LYS A 355 -17.03 -20.11 13.88
N TYR A 356 -16.50 -20.73 12.82
CA TYR A 356 -16.91 -22.07 12.40
C TYR A 356 -16.47 -23.16 13.38
N HIS A 357 -15.44 -22.91 14.17
CA HIS A 357 -14.94 -23.84 15.18
C HIS A 357 -15.53 -23.56 16.56
N LEU A 358 -15.84 -22.30 16.85
CA LEU A 358 -16.36 -21.87 18.16
C LEU A 358 -17.67 -22.55 18.53
N THR A 359 -18.57 -22.78 17.57
CA THR A 359 -19.85 -23.48 17.79
C THR A 359 -19.68 -24.87 18.42
N ARG A 360 -18.58 -25.57 18.11
CA ARG A 360 -18.26 -26.89 18.69
C ARG A 360 -17.47 -26.80 19.99
N ILE A 361 -16.73 -25.72 20.20
CA ILE A 361 -15.88 -25.54 21.39
C ILE A 361 -16.70 -25.04 22.57
N ILE A 362 -17.52 -24.01 22.37
CA ILE A 362 -18.31 -23.32 23.40
C ILE A 362 -19.10 -24.27 24.32
N PRO A 363 -19.87 -25.26 23.81
CA PRO A 363 -20.67 -26.12 24.67
C PRO A 363 -19.83 -26.95 25.65
N ASN A 364 -18.56 -27.18 25.31
CA ASN A 364 -17.64 -28.05 26.03
C ASN A 364 -16.75 -27.28 27.02
N ILE A 365 -16.85 -25.94 27.09
CA ILE A 365 -16.11 -25.13 28.07
C ILE A 365 -16.81 -25.26 29.44
N THR A 366 -16.06 -25.70 30.45
CA THR A 366 -16.57 -25.88 31.82
C THR A 366 -16.54 -24.59 32.64
N CYS A 367 -15.54 -23.74 32.42
CA CYS A 367 -15.43 -22.45 33.10
C CYS A 367 -16.47 -21.45 32.56
N ILE A 368 -17.48 -21.12 33.36
CA ILE A 368 -18.58 -20.20 33.00
C ILE A 368 -18.03 -18.86 32.49
N LYS A 369 -17.05 -18.28 33.19
CA LYS A 369 -16.44 -16.99 32.80
C LYS A 369 -15.79 -17.05 31.41
N LEU A 370 -15.14 -18.17 31.09
CA LEU A 370 -14.51 -18.36 29.78
C LEU A 370 -15.57 -18.64 28.70
N LYS A 371 -16.60 -19.43 29.04
CA LYS A 371 -17.72 -19.72 28.15
C LYS A 371 -18.44 -18.45 27.71
N ILE A 372 -18.82 -17.57 28.64
CA ILE A 372 -19.43 -16.27 28.35
C ILE A 372 -18.55 -15.43 27.41
N ARG A 373 -17.23 -15.42 27.62
CA ARG A 373 -16.29 -14.68 26.74
C ARG A 373 -16.21 -15.27 25.33
N TYR A 374 -16.27 -16.60 25.21
CA TYR A 374 -16.26 -17.29 23.93
C TYR A 374 -17.61 -17.14 23.20
N ASP A 375 -18.72 -17.14 23.93
CA ASP A 375 -20.05 -16.82 23.40
C ASP A 375 -20.10 -15.39 22.86
N ASP A 376 -19.63 -14.40 23.62
CA ASP A 376 -19.50 -13.01 23.17
C ASP A 376 -18.58 -12.90 21.94
N TRP A 377 -17.43 -13.59 21.95
CA TRP A 377 -16.53 -13.61 20.81
C TRP A 377 -17.20 -14.20 19.56
N HIS A 378 -17.87 -15.34 19.68
CA HIS A 378 -18.62 -15.95 18.59
C HIS A 378 -19.73 -15.02 18.08
N HIS A 379 -20.49 -14.42 18.99
CA HIS A 379 -21.52 -13.44 18.65
C HIS A 379 -20.94 -12.27 17.85
N ARG A 380 -19.80 -11.70 18.25
CA ARG A 380 -19.13 -10.62 17.49
C ARG A 380 -18.65 -11.06 16.10
N LEU A 381 -18.22 -12.31 15.94
CA LEU A 381 -17.76 -12.84 14.65
C LEU A 381 -18.90 -13.21 13.69
N VAL A 382 -20.10 -13.51 14.22
CA VAL A 382 -21.28 -13.89 13.44
C VAL A 382 -22.22 -12.71 13.21
N CYS A 383 -22.60 -12.04 14.30
CA CYS A 383 -23.61 -10.99 14.40
C CYS A 383 -23.00 -9.59 14.58
N GLY A 384 -21.71 -9.39 14.30
CA GLY A 384 -21.08 -8.07 14.29
C GLY A 384 -21.75 -7.17 13.25
N ASN A 385 -22.90 -6.60 13.61
CA ASN A 385 -23.99 -6.29 12.68
C ASN A 385 -23.79 -5.02 11.85
N GLN A 386 -22.64 -4.33 11.95
CA GLN A 386 -22.38 -3.15 11.12
C GLN A 386 -20.92 -3.01 10.67
N GLN A 387 -19.95 -3.70 11.29
CA GLN A 387 -18.54 -3.65 10.89
C GLN A 387 -17.86 -5.00 11.14
N LYS A 388 -17.60 -5.75 10.08
CA LYS A 388 -16.77 -6.96 10.13
C LYS A 388 -15.35 -6.58 10.59
N TYR A 389 -14.65 -7.49 11.28
CA TYR A 389 -13.24 -7.31 11.61
C TYR A 389 -12.37 -7.44 10.34
N GLY A 390 -11.70 -6.37 9.93
CA GLY A 390 -10.77 -6.46 8.81
C GLY A 390 -10.39 -5.12 8.22
N SER A 391 -9.86 -5.20 7.01
CA SER A 391 -9.46 -4.04 6.23
C SER A 391 -10.69 -3.21 5.89
N THR A 392 -10.81 -2.04 6.51
CA THR A 392 -11.96 -1.14 6.34
C THR A 392 -11.56 0.08 5.53
N ILE A 393 -12.41 0.45 4.59
CA ILE A 393 -12.35 1.69 3.84
C ILE A 393 -13.38 2.64 4.46
N PRO A 394 -13.02 3.91 4.79
CA PRO A 394 -13.98 4.90 5.23
C PRO A 394 -15.12 5.01 4.21
N ILE A 395 -16.36 5.16 4.68
CA ILE A 395 -17.58 5.32 3.87
C ILE A 395 -18.06 4.01 3.20
N ILE A 396 -17.16 3.19 2.64
CA ILE A 396 -17.52 1.93 1.94
C ILE A 396 -17.72 0.75 2.92
N GLY A 397 -16.88 0.66 3.96
CA GLY A 397 -16.90 -0.44 4.92
C GLY A 397 -15.78 -1.47 4.70
N THR A 398 -15.98 -2.69 5.18
CA THR A 398 -14.96 -3.76 5.11
C THR A 398 -14.75 -4.31 3.70
N ILE A 399 -13.49 -4.48 3.32
CA ILE A 399 -13.08 -5.18 2.10
C ILE A 399 -13.37 -6.67 2.29
N THR A 400 -14.36 -7.16 1.54
CA THR A 400 -14.78 -8.56 1.51
C THR A 400 -14.60 -9.14 0.12
N ARG A 401 -14.66 -10.46 -0.02
CA ARG A 401 -14.61 -11.11 -1.34
C ARG A 401 -15.72 -10.64 -2.28
N GLN A 402 -16.89 -10.29 -1.74
CA GLN A 402 -17.99 -9.74 -2.52
C GLN A 402 -17.62 -8.38 -3.12
N LEU A 403 -17.09 -7.44 -2.32
CA LEU A 403 -16.59 -6.16 -2.83
C LEU A 403 -15.55 -6.37 -3.94
N VAL A 404 -14.61 -7.31 -3.74
CA VAL A 404 -13.59 -7.60 -4.75
C VAL A 404 -14.20 -8.20 -6.01
N PHE A 405 -15.20 -9.06 -5.88
CA PHE A 405 -15.91 -9.62 -7.03
C PHE A 405 -16.62 -8.51 -7.82
N GLU A 406 -17.32 -7.59 -7.15
CA GLU A 406 -17.95 -6.42 -7.77
C GLU A 406 -16.93 -5.55 -8.50
N MET A 407 -15.76 -5.30 -7.89
CA MET A 407 -14.66 -4.60 -8.56
C MET A 407 -14.15 -5.34 -9.81
N ILE A 408 -13.94 -6.66 -9.72
CA ILE A 408 -13.53 -7.48 -10.86
C ILE A 408 -14.55 -7.36 -11.99
N THR A 409 -15.85 -7.44 -11.70
CA THR A 409 -16.91 -7.30 -12.69
C THR A 409 -16.82 -5.96 -13.42
N ILE A 410 -16.57 -4.86 -12.69
CA ILE A 410 -16.38 -3.52 -13.28
C ILE A 410 -15.17 -3.51 -14.24
N TYR A 411 -14.00 -3.98 -13.78
CA TYR A 411 -12.78 -3.97 -14.59
C TYR A 411 -12.86 -4.90 -15.82
N VAL A 412 -13.43 -6.10 -15.66
CA VAL A 412 -13.67 -7.03 -16.77
C VAL A 412 -14.67 -6.44 -17.75
N GLY A 413 -15.73 -5.78 -17.27
CA GLY A 413 -16.67 -5.06 -18.13
C GLY A 413 -15.99 -4.00 -18.99
N PHE A 414 -15.10 -3.19 -18.38
CA PHE A 414 -14.31 -2.20 -19.13
C PHE A 414 -13.37 -2.85 -20.17
N LEU A 415 -12.72 -3.97 -19.83
CA LEU A 415 -11.85 -4.69 -20.75
C LEU A 415 -12.62 -5.32 -21.91
N LEU A 416 -13.78 -5.95 -21.66
CA LEU A 416 -14.62 -6.52 -22.70
C LEU A 416 -15.11 -5.43 -23.66
N PHE A 417 -15.55 -4.30 -23.11
CA PHE A 417 -15.92 -3.13 -23.92
C PHE A 417 -14.74 -2.65 -24.78
N LEU A 418 -13.54 -2.55 -24.21
CA LEU A 418 -12.34 -2.15 -24.93
C LEU A 418 -12.01 -3.11 -26.07
N PHE A 419 -12.02 -4.42 -25.82
CA PHE A 419 -11.71 -5.41 -26.86
C PHE A 419 -12.74 -5.41 -27.99
N GLN A 420 -14.02 -5.26 -27.66
CA GLN A 420 -15.09 -5.10 -28.65
C GLN A 420 -14.82 -3.86 -29.51
N TYR A 421 -14.54 -2.72 -28.89
CA TYR A 421 -14.24 -1.47 -29.60
C TYR A 421 -13.02 -1.58 -30.52
N LEU A 422 -11.91 -2.16 -30.03
CA LEU A 422 -10.72 -2.37 -30.86
C LEU A 422 -11.01 -3.30 -32.04
N ARG A 423 -11.78 -4.37 -31.83
CA ARG A 423 -12.19 -5.25 -32.93
C ARG A 423 -12.97 -4.49 -34.00
N ASP A 424 -13.90 -3.63 -33.59
CA ASP A 424 -14.77 -2.88 -34.50
C ASP A 424 -13.99 -1.79 -35.29
N ILE A 425 -12.81 -1.35 -34.83
CA ILE A 425 -11.91 -0.46 -35.61
C ILE A 425 -11.08 -1.23 -36.65
N TYR A 426 -10.64 -2.44 -36.32
CA TYR A 426 -9.65 -3.19 -37.10
C TYR A 426 -10.27 -4.23 -38.05
N GLN A 427 -11.60 -4.36 -38.07
CA GLN A 427 -12.38 -5.05 -39.11
C GLN A 427 -12.74 -4.07 -40.23
#